data_AF-A0A955JN49-F1
#
_entry.id   AF-A0A955JN49-F1
#
_cell.length_a   1.000
_cell.length_b   1.000
_cell.length_c   1.000
_cell.angle_alpha   90.00
_cell.angle_beta   90.00
_cell.angle_gamma   90.00
#
_symmetry.space_group_name_H-M   'P 1'
#
loop_
_entity.id
_entity.type
_entity.pdbx_description
1 polymer ?
#
loop_
_entity_poly.entity_id
_entity_poly.type
_entity_poly.pdbx_seq_one_letter_code
_entity_poly.pdbx_strand_id
1 'polypeptide(L)'
;TPAGFSMLRGVDYQPGQITITYASKANDGRSYTVTQTDSVWTSDSLRENYLDSLGTEYQTVRENGKTIYIYDGNATWVDGGVWYRVQASDAHLSSQQLSDIISSL
;
A
#
# COMPACT_ATOMS: atom_id res chain seq x y z
N THR A 1 9.28 12.12 7.25
CA THR A 1 8.15 11.43 7.94
C THR A 1 6.90 11.63 7.12
N PRO A 2 6.26 10.58 6.59
CA PRO A 2 5.20 10.78 5.60
C PRO A 2 3.96 11.39 6.28
N ALA A 3 3.44 12.47 5.69
CA ALA A 3 2.06 12.98 5.84
C ALA A 3 1.48 13.14 7.27
N GLY A 4 2.30 13.30 8.32
CA GLY A 4 1.81 13.46 9.70
C GLY A 4 1.51 12.14 10.44
N PHE A 5 1.91 11.01 9.89
CA PHE A 5 1.84 9.70 10.55
C PHE A 5 3.20 9.31 11.15
N SER A 6 3.17 8.46 12.18
CA SER A 6 4.34 7.81 12.76
C SER A 6 4.13 6.31 12.79
N MET A 7 5.20 5.56 12.57
CA MET A 7 5.21 4.12 12.71
C MET A 7 4.75 3.75 14.14
N LEU A 8 3.68 2.94 14.24
CA LEU A 8 3.32 2.28 15.48
C LEU A 8 4.40 1.24 15.78
N ARG A 9 4.87 1.18 17.03
CA ARG A 9 5.90 0.22 17.44
C ARG A 9 5.33 -1.20 17.35
N GLY A 10 5.61 -1.89 16.25
CA GLY A 10 5.25 -3.27 16.00
C GLY A 10 5.44 -3.58 14.52
N VAL A 11 6.45 -4.37 14.20
CA VAL A 11 6.54 -5.04 12.89
C VAL A 11 5.98 -6.43 13.13
N ASP A 12 4.89 -6.76 12.43
CA ASP A 12 4.44 -8.14 12.40
C ASP A 12 5.18 -8.86 11.27
N TYR A 13 5.79 -9.99 11.62
CA TYR A 13 6.64 -10.76 10.72
C TYR A 13 6.10 -12.18 10.60
N GLN A 14 5.88 -12.60 9.36
CA GLN A 14 5.66 -13.98 8.98
C GLN A 14 6.67 -14.35 7.88
N PRO A 15 7.01 -15.64 7.71
CA PRO A 15 7.90 -16.05 6.63
C PRO A 15 7.40 -15.53 5.27
N GLY A 16 8.21 -14.71 4.60
CA GLY A 16 7.88 -14.10 3.31
C GLY A 16 6.90 -12.91 3.37
N GLN A 17 6.54 -12.41 4.56
CA GLN A 17 5.67 -11.25 4.71
C GLN A 17 6.05 -10.36 5.91
N ILE A 18 6.12 -9.06 5.65
CA ILE A 18 6.33 -8.02 6.67
C ILE A 18 5.13 -7.07 6.63
N THR A 19 4.53 -6.79 7.79
CA THR A 19 3.47 -5.79 7.95
C THR A 19 3.92 -4.70 8.90
N ILE A 20 3.82 -3.44 8.46
CA ILE A 20 4.14 -2.25 9.25
C ILE A 20 2.89 -1.40 9.39
N THR A 21 2.53 -1.05 10.62
CA THR A 21 1.40 -0.16 10.91
C THR A 21 1.88 1.25 11.21
N TYR A 22 1.22 2.25 10.63
CA TYR A 22 1.47 3.67 10.87
C TYR A 22 0.22 4.32 11.46
N ALA A 23 0.34 4.98 12.60
CA ALA A 23 -0.73 5.77 13.21
C ALA A 23 -0.56 7.27 12.99
N SER A 24 -1.70 7.95 12.89
CA SER A 24 -1.78 9.40 12.86
C SER A 24 -1.19 10.01 14.12
N LYS A 25 -0.33 11.03 13.98
CA LYS A 25 0.21 11.78 15.12
C LYS A 25 -0.84 12.66 15.81
N ALA A 26 -1.99 12.86 15.19
CA ALA A 26 -3.09 13.64 15.75
C ALA A 26 -3.89 12.86 16.82
N ASN A 27 -3.55 11.58 17.10
CA ASN A 27 -4.25 10.71 18.05
C ASN A 27 -5.76 10.59 17.79
N ASP A 28 -6.16 10.67 16.53
CA ASP A 28 -7.56 10.58 16.07
C ASP A 28 -7.97 9.15 15.68
N GLY A 29 -7.16 8.15 16.05
CA GLY A 29 -7.41 6.73 15.78
C GLY A 29 -7.14 6.28 14.35
N ARG A 30 -6.79 7.20 13.43
CA ARG A 30 -6.49 6.85 12.04
C ARG A 30 -5.17 6.11 11.92
N SER A 31 -5.15 5.05 11.14
CA SER A 31 -3.94 4.28 10.85
C SER A 31 -4.00 3.67 9.46
N TYR A 32 -2.83 3.40 8.89
CA TYR A 32 -2.71 2.62 7.67
C TYR A 32 -1.64 1.54 7.85
N THR A 33 -1.74 0.48 7.07
CA THR A 33 -0.72 -0.59 7.05
C THR A 33 0.01 -0.59 5.72
N VAL A 34 1.28 -0.97 5.78
CA VAL A 34 2.11 -1.31 4.62
C VAL A 34 2.50 -2.77 4.77
N THR A 35 2.05 -3.60 3.84
CA THR A 35 2.38 -5.03 3.79
C THR A 35 3.28 -5.29 2.59
N GLN A 36 4.40 -5.96 2.84
CA GLN A 36 5.35 -6.42 1.85
C GLN A 36 5.34 -7.94 1.86
N THR A 37 5.17 -8.55 0.69
CA THR A 37 5.14 -10.01 0.55
C THR A 37 6.03 -10.42 -0.62
N ASP A 38 6.89 -11.41 -0.42
CA ASP A 38 7.68 -11.98 -1.52
C ASP A 38 6.75 -12.49 -2.62
N SER A 39 7.03 -12.12 -3.87
CA SER A 39 6.13 -12.41 -4.98
C SER A 39 6.89 -12.58 -6.29
N VAL A 40 6.41 -13.52 -7.10
CA VAL A 40 6.86 -13.71 -8.48
C VAL A 40 5.96 -13.00 -9.49
N TRP A 41 5.00 -12.19 -9.02
CA TRP A 41 4.02 -11.54 -9.88
C TRP A 41 4.60 -10.34 -10.62
N THR A 42 4.18 -10.21 -11.88
CA THR A 42 4.31 -8.98 -12.66
C THR A 42 3.11 -8.06 -12.38
N SER A 43 3.14 -6.82 -12.88
CA SER A 43 1.99 -5.91 -12.75
C SER A 43 0.73 -6.49 -13.41
N ASP A 44 0.87 -7.18 -14.55
CA ASP A 44 -0.26 -7.84 -15.21
C ASP A 44 -0.81 -9.00 -14.36
N SER A 45 0.06 -9.87 -13.83
CA SER A 45 -0.38 -10.96 -12.95
C SER A 45 -1.01 -10.44 -11.66
N LEU A 46 -0.48 -9.35 -11.08
CA LEU A 46 -1.09 -8.68 -9.93
C LEU A 46 -2.51 -8.20 -10.26
N ARG A 47 -2.70 -7.52 -11.39
CA ARG A 47 -4.02 -7.06 -11.81
C ARG A 47 -4.99 -8.23 -11.95
N GLU A 48 -4.61 -9.22 -12.75
CA GLU A 48 -5.50 -10.34 -13.12
C GLU A 48 -5.87 -11.22 -11.93
N ASN A 49 -4.91 -11.51 -11.05
CA ASN A 49 -5.13 -12.45 -9.94
C ASN A 49 -5.69 -11.78 -8.69
N TYR A 50 -5.42 -10.48 -8.48
CA TYR A 50 -5.85 -9.77 -7.28
C TYR A 50 -6.92 -8.73 -7.59
N LEU A 51 -6.65 -7.72 -8.42
CA LEU A 51 -7.58 -6.61 -8.63
C LEU A 51 -8.86 -7.05 -9.32
N ASP A 52 -8.75 -7.85 -10.38
CA ASP A 52 -9.93 -8.34 -11.10
C ASP A 52 -10.79 -9.26 -10.22
N SER A 53 -10.16 -9.94 -9.24
CA SER A 53 -10.87 -10.77 -8.25
C SER A 53 -11.63 -9.96 -7.20
N LEU A 54 -11.22 -8.70 -6.94
CA LEU A 54 -11.91 -7.80 -6.02
C LEU A 54 -13.19 -7.24 -6.63
N GLY A 55 -13.30 -7.19 -7.97
CA GLY A 55 -14.46 -6.63 -8.65
C GLY A 55 -14.66 -5.13 -8.40
N THR A 56 -13.62 -4.42 -7.96
CA THR A 56 -13.65 -2.98 -7.70
C THR A 56 -12.96 -2.21 -8.82
N GLU A 57 -13.39 -0.97 -9.05
CA GLU A 57 -12.71 -0.08 -9.98
C GLU A 57 -11.37 0.37 -9.39
N TYR A 58 -10.37 0.55 -10.26
CA TYR A 58 -9.06 1.02 -9.86
C TYR A 58 -8.52 2.05 -10.84
N GLN A 59 -7.73 2.97 -10.32
CA GLN A 59 -6.92 3.88 -11.11
C GLN A 59 -5.51 3.32 -11.26
N THR A 60 -4.93 3.44 -12.45
CA THR A 60 -3.53 3.07 -12.69
C THR A 60 -2.67 4.32 -12.72
N VAL A 61 -1.70 4.38 -11.82
CA VAL A 61 -0.67 5.43 -11.76
C VAL A 61 0.68 4.81 -12.13
N ARG A 62 1.45 5.51 -12.98
CA ARG A 62 2.81 5.09 -13.33
C ARG A 62 3.80 6.12 -12.81
N GLU A 63 4.68 5.70 -11.93
CA GLU A 63 5.65 6.59 -11.27
C GLU A 63 6.94 5.83 -11.00
N ASN A 64 8.10 6.44 -11.29
CA ASN A 64 9.43 5.86 -11.07
C ASN A 64 9.60 4.42 -11.63
N GLY A 65 8.94 4.11 -12.76
CA GLY A 65 8.96 2.78 -13.38
C GLY A 65 8.04 1.75 -12.73
N LYS A 66 7.33 2.11 -11.65
CA LYS A 66 6.34 1.27 -10.97
C LYS A 66 4.96 1.45 -11.59
N THR A 67 4.19 0.37 -11.72
CA THR A 67 2.75 0.43 -12.03
C THR A 67 1.97 0.24 -10.74
N ILE A 68 1.34 1.32 -10.29
CA ILE A 68 0.61 1.40 -9.03
C ILE A 68 -0.89 1.37 -9.33
N TYR A 69 -1.61 0.52 -8.63
CA TYR A 69 -3.06 0.46 -8.71
C TYR A 69 -3.67 1.01 -7.43
N ILE A 70 -4.53 2.01 -7.56
CA ILE A 70 -5.23 2.68 -6.46
C ILE A 70 -6.71 2.31 -6.51
N TYR A 71 -7.27 1.82 -5.42
CA TYR A 71 -8.63 1.30 -5.33
C TYR A 71 -9.17 1.43 -3.92
N ASP A 72 -10.42 1.86 -3.73
CA ASP A 72 -11.09 1.94 -2.43
C ASP A 72 -10.26 2.56 -1.27
N GLY A 73 -9.47 3.60 -1.58
CA GLY A 73 -8.58 4.25 -0.59
C GLY A 73 -7.32 3.44 -0.23
N ASN A 74 -7.02 2.39 -0.98
CA ASN A 74 -5.85 1.52 -0.87
C ASN A 74 -4.98 1.63 -2.12
N ALA A 75 -3.76 1.11 -2.03
CA ALA A 75 -2.87 0.99 -3.17
C ALA A 75 -2.10 -0.32 -3.19
N THR A 76 -1.78 -0.81 -4.39
CA THR A 76 -0.99 -2.03 -4.57
C THR A 76 -0.08 -1.93 -5.78
N TRP A 77 1.13 -2.49 -5.68
CA TRP A 77 2.07 -2.63 -6.80
C TRP A 77 3.04 -3.77 -6.55
N VAL A 78 3.72 -4.22 -7.60
CA VAL A 78 4.88 -5.10 -7.50
C VAL A 78 6.13 -4.35 -7.92
N ASP A 79 7.23 -4.58 -7.22
CA ASP A 79 8.55 -4.05 -7.55
C ASP A 79 9.63 -4.99 -7.03
N GLY A 80 10.64 -5.30 -7.86
CA GLY A 80 11.79 -6.11 -7.46
C GLY A 80 11.50 -7.51 -6.90
N GLY A 81 10.37 -8.13 -7.23
CA GLY A 81 9.95 -9.43 -6.66
C GLY A 81 9.24 -9.33 -5.32
N VAL A 82 8.78 -8.13 -4.96
CA VAL A 82 7.98 -7.89 -3.75
C VAL A 82 6.63 -7.30 -4.16
N TRP A 83 5.57 -7.84 -3.58
CA TRP A 83 4.23 -7.29 -3.67
C TRP A 83 3.97 -6.36 -2.47
N TYR A 84 3.74 -5.09 -2.78
CA TYR A 84 3.43 -4.05 -1.82
C TYR A 84 1.94 -3.76 -1.79
N ARG A 85 1.40 -3.61 -0.58
CA ARG A 85 0.01 -3.21 -0.32
C ARG A 85 -0.01 -2.12 0.73
N VAL A 86 -0.70 -1.02 0.44
CA VAL A 86 -1.03 0.04 1.40
C VAL A 86 -2.53 -0.03 1.67
N GLN A 87 -2.91 -0.40 2.89
CA GLN A 87 -4.31 -0.44 3.31
C GLN A 87 -4.59 0.79 4.18
N ALA A 88 -5.34 1.73 3.63
CA ALA A 88 -5.53 3.07 4.22
C ALA A 88 -6.97 3.57 4.12
N SER A 89 -7.93 2.71 3.75
CA SER A 89 -9.36 3.05 3.66
C SER A 89 -9.88 3.75 4.93
N ASP A 90 -9.48 3.26 6.10
CA ASP A 90 -9.90 3.80 7.41
C ASP A 90 -9.13 5.06 7.84
N ALA A 91 -8.02 5.37 7.15
CA ALA A 91 -7.25 6.59 7.41
C ALA A 91 -7.79 7.81 6.64
N HIS A 92 -8.76 7.63 5.74
CA HIS A 92 -9.33 8.67 4.89
C HIS A 92 -8.23 9.54 4.24
N LEU A 93 -7.18 8.90 3.72
CA LEU A 93 -6.07 9.61 3.08
C LEU A 93 -6.53 10.20 1.75
N SER A 94 -6.13 11.44 1.47
CA SER A 94 -6.28 11.99 0.12
C SER A 94 -5.36 11.25 -0.87
N SER A 95 -5.71 11.28 -2.16
CA SER A 95 -4.90 10.67 -3.22
C SER A 95 -3.45 11.19 -3.23
N GLN A 96 -3.23 12.45 -2.85
CA GLN A 96 -1.89 13.02 -2.71
C GLN A 96 -1.11 12.39 -1.55
N GLN A 97 -1.74 12.25 -0.38
CA GLN A 97 -1.08 11.61 0.77
C GLN A 97 -0.73 10.14 0.50
N LEU A 98 -1.60 9.44 -0.21
CA LEU A 98 -1.34 8.07 -0.65
C LEU A 98 -0.16 8.03 -1.62
N SER A 99 -0.08 8.95 -2.57
CA SER A 99 1.06 9.08 -3.50
C SER A 99 2.36 9.41 -2.79
N ASP A 100 2.35 10.32 -1.81
CA ASP A 100 3.52 10.68 -1.00
C ASP A 100 4.03 9.49 -0.16
N ILE A 101 3.13 8.63 0.34
CA ILE A 101 3.52 7.39 1.03
C ILE A 101 4.19 6.44 0.05
N ILE A 102 3.57 6.22 -1.11
CA ILE A 102 4.06 5.26 -2.13
C ILE A 102 5.44 5.68 -2.66
N SER A 103 5.64 6.97 -2.92
CA SER A 103 6.94 7.51 -3.38
C SER A 103 8.06 7.43 -2.33
N SER A 104 7.70 7.28 -1.05
CA SER A 104 8.67 7.12 0.04
C SER A 104 9.11 5.67 0.30
N LEU A 105 8.50 4.70 -0.40
CA LEU A 105 8.76 3.26 -0.30
C LEU A 105 9.56 2.74 -1.50
#